data_AF-A0A7C0YRT5-F1
#
_entry.id   AF-A0A7C0YRT5-F1
#
_cell.length_a   1.000
_cell.length_b   1.000
_cell.length_c   1.000
_cell.angle_alpha   90.00
_cell.angle_beta   90.00
_cell.angle_gamma   90.00
#
_symmetry.space_group_name_H-M   'P 1'
#
loop_
_entity.id
_entity.type
_entity.pdbx_description
1 polymer ?
#
loop_
_entity_poly.entity_id
_entity_poly.type
_entity_poly.pdbx_seq_one_letter_code
_entity_poly.pdbx_strand_id
1 'polypeptide(L)'
;MDKIKINWLTKIFLKLWPKLAMKHFAKKMGINNSLFDQAHEVFSQTNRIDILPLKSGHRGFMIIMDRKTALYFYQDNDHFIYDGFEMRKYNKGDVIIFDNVK
;
A
#
# COMPACT_ATOMS: atom_id res chain seq x y z
N MET A 1 17.03 -2.75 -1.82
CA MET A 1 16.15 -1.90 -2.66
C MET A 1 16.65 -0.48 -2.66
N ASP A 2 16.72 0.15 -3.83
CA ASP A 2 17.03 1.57 -3.94
C ASP A 2 15.93 2.39 -3.27
N LYS A 3 16.30 3.21 -2.28
CA LYS A 3 15.37 4.21 -1.70
C LYS A 3 14.81 5.04 -2.84
N ILE A 4 13.48 5.03 -3.01
CA ILE A 4 12.81 5.89 -3.99
C ILE A 4 13.09 7.36 -3.59
N LYS A 5 14.14 7.94 -4.16
CA LYS A 5 14.44 9.37 -3.99
C LYS A 5 13.46 10.14 -4.86
N ILE A 6 12.40 10.67 -4.23
CA ILE A 6 11.43 11.54 -4.91
C ILE A 6 12.12 12.88 -5.21
N ASN A 7 12.47 13.09 -6.48
CA ASN A 7 13.04 14.34 -6.97
C ASN A 7 12.01 15.48 -6.87
N TRP A 8 12.46 16.74 -6.82
CA TRP A 8 11.60 17.92 -6.71
C TRP A 8 10.58 18.01 -7.86
N LEU A 9 11.00 17.69 -9.09
CA LEU A 9 10.11 17.60 -10.25
C LEU A 9 8.98 16.60 -10.01
N THR A 10 9.30 15.45 -9.42
CA THR A 10 8.34 14.41 -9.09
C THR A 10 7.35 14.88 -8.03
N LYS A 11 7.78 15.70 -7.06
CA LYS A 11 6.87 16.33 -6.08
C LYS A 11 5.90 17.30 -6.74
N ILE A 12 6.37 18.12 -7.68
CA ILE A 12 5.51 19.05 -8.43
C ILE A 12 4.50 18.25 -9.27
N PHE A 13 4.97 17.21 -9.95
CA PHE A 13 4.12 16.35 -10.75
C PHE A 13 3.05 15.65 -9.90
N LEU A 14 3.41 15.15 -8.72
CA LEU A 14 2.47 14.58 -7.74
C LEU A 14 1.43 15.60 -7.26
N LYS A 15 1.83 16.87 -7.10
CA LYS A 15 0.93 17.92 -6.62
C LYS A 15 -0.08 18.37 -7.68
N LEU A 16 0.36 18.49 -8.94
CA LEU A 16 -0.48 19.00 -10.02
C LEU A 16 -1.30 17.89 -10.69
N TRP A 17 -0.72 16.72 -10.88
CA TRP A 17 -1.37 15.59 -11.57
C TRP A 17 -1.11 14.26 -10.85
N PRO A 18 -1.63 14.09 -9.62
CA PRO A 18 -1.38 12.89 -8.81
C PRO A 18 -1.75 11.59 -9.53
N LYS A 19 -2.87 11.57 -10.29
CA LYS A 19 -3.29 10.39 -11.07
C LYS A 19 -2.26 9.98 -12.12
N LEU A 20 -1.73 10.94 -12.89
CA LEU A 20 -0.72 10.67 -13.92
C LEU A 20 0.62 10.28 -13.29
N ALA A 21 1.00 10.93 -12.19
CA ALA A 21 2.19 10.58 -11.42
C ALA A 21 2.13 9.14 -10.90
N MET A 22 1.00 8.74 -10.32
CA MET A 22 0.82 7.38 -9.80
C MET A 22 0.76 6.34 -10.93
N LYS A 23 0.12 6.63 -12.07
CA LYS A 23 0.20 5.76 -13.26
C LYS A 23 1.64 5.56 -13.75
N HIS A 24 2.43 6.63 -13.77
CA HIS A 24 3.85 6.55 -14.15
C HIS A 24 4.64 5.68 -13.18
N PHE A 25 4.42 5.81 -11.88
CA PHE A 25 5.04 4.96 -10.86
C PHE A 25 4.63 3.50 -10.99
N ALA A 26 3.33 3.22 -11.14
CA ALA A 26 2.82 1.87 -11.33
C ALA A 26 3.49 1.18 -12.52
N LYS A 27 3.58 1.88 -13.65
CA LYS A 27 4.30 1.39 -14.84
C LYS A 27 5.78 1.11 -14.57
N LYS A 28 6.47 1.99 -13.83
CA LYS A 28 7.88 1.81 -13.45
C LYS A 28 8.08 0.60 -12.52
N MET A 29 7.08 0.29 -11.68
CA MET A 29 7.09 -0.87 -10.78
C MET A 29 6.61 -2.16 -11.45
N GLY A 30 6.32 -2.14 -12.76
CA GLY A 30 5.80 -3.31 -13.48
C GLY A 30 4.38 -3.71 -13.09
N ILE A 31 3.66 -2.85 -12.36
CA ILE A 31 2.27 -3.09 -11.97
C ILE A 31 1.40 -2.92 -13.21
N ASN A 32 0.52 -3.89 -13.46
CA ASN A 32 -0.44 -3.83 -14.56
C ASN A 32 -1.38 -2.62 -14.38
N ASN A 33 -1.53 -1.81 -15.43
CA ASN A 33 -2.41 -0.64 -15.43
C ASN A 33 -3.86 -0.97 -15.01
N SER A 34 -4.38 -2.15 -15.34
CA SER A 34 -5.74 -2.55 -14.94
C SER A 34 -5.86 -2.74 -13.42
N LEU A 35 -4.87 -3.38 -12.80
CA LEU A 35 -4.80 -3.61 -11.36
C LEU A 35 -4.66 -2.28 -10.61
N PHE A 36 -3.81 -1.38 -11.15
CA PHE A 36 -3.69 -0.02 -10.65
C PHE A 36 -4.99 0.77 -10.79
N ASP A 37 -5.66 0.72 -11.94
CA ASP A 37 -6.91 1.47 -12.17
C ASP A 37 -8.03 0.99 -11.24
N GLN A 38 -8.15 -0.33 -11.01
CA GLN A 38 -9.10 -0.91 -10.04
C GLN A 38 -8.78 -0.48 -8.60
N ALA A 39 -7.52 -0.58 -8.17
CA ALA A 39 -7.11 -0.12 -6.84
C ALA A 39 -7.35 1.39 -6.68
N HIS A 40 -6.99 2.18 -7.69
CA HIS A 40 -7.20 3.61 -7.68
C HIS A 40 -8.68 3.96 -7.61
N GLU A 41 -9.57 3.22 -8.26
CA GLU A 41 -11.01 3.40 -8.15
C GLU A 41 -11.50 3.23 -6.71
N VAL A 42 -11.11 2.14 -6.05
CA VAL A 42 -11.42 1.86 -4.63
C VAL A 42 -10.95 3.00 -3.72
N PHE A 43 -9.69 3.41 -3.86
CA PHE A 43 -9.11 4.47 -3.02
C PHE A 43 -9.57 5.88 -3.42
N SER A 44 -10.02 6.12 -4.65
CA SER A 44 -10.48 7.45 -5.10
C SER A 44 -11.85 7.82 -4.56
N GLN A 45 -12.68 6.84 -4.22
CA GLN A 45 -13.98 7.05 -3.57
C GLN A 45 -13.84 7.28 -2.06
N THR A 46 -12.63 7.08 -1.54
CA THR A 46 -12.31 7.23 -0.12
C THR A 46 -11.90 8.67 0.18
N ASN A 47 -12.68 9.36 1.02
CA ASN A 47 -12.36 10.75 1.41
C ASN A 47 -11.17 10.85 2.38
N ARG A 48 -10.94 9.82 3.18
CA ARG A 48 -9.89 9.80 4.22
C ARG A 48 -9.42 8.38 4.44
N ILE A 49 -8.10 8.19 4.48
CA ILE A 49 -7.48 6.93 4.85
C ILE A 49 -6.82 7.14 6.21
N ASP A 50 -7.26 6.41 7.23
CA ASP A 50 -6.62 6.39 8.54
C ASP A 50 -5.78 5.12 8.69
N ILE A 51 -4.56 5.26 9.24
CA ILE A 51 -3.69 4.13 9.55
C ILE A 51 -3.52 4.08 11.06
N LEU A 52 -3.98 3.00 11.69
CA LEU A 52 -3.95 2.85 13.14
C LEU A 52 -3.23 1.56 13.54
N PRO A 53 -2.41 1.57 14.61
CA PRO A 53 -1.86 0.34 15.15
C PRO A 53 -2.97 -0.54 15.75
N LEU A 54 -2.81 -1.86 15.65
CA LEU A 54 -3.72 -2.80 16.30
C LEU A 54 -3.42 -2.88 17.80
N LYS A 55 -4.48 -2.89 18.63
CA LYS A 55 -4.37 -2.90 20.10
C LYS A 55 -4.29 -4.32 20.72
N SER A 56 -4.29 -5.38 19.91
CA SER A 56 -4.55 -6.76 20.35
C SER A 56 -3.31 -7.56 20.80
N GLY A 57 -2.23 -6.89 21.23
CA GLY A 57 -0.99 -7.57 21.66
C GLY A 57 -0.13 -8.15 20.52
N HIS A 58 -0.69 -8.25 19.31
CA HIS A 58 0.04 -8.59 18.09
C HIS A 58 0.53 -7.31 17.38
N ARG A 59 1.73 -7.37 16.78
CA ARG A 59 2.20 -6.29 15.91
C ARG A 59 1.35 -6.26 14.65
N GLY A 60 0.92 -5.09 14.24
CA GLY A 60 0.04 -4.93 13.09
C GLY A 60 -0.59 -3.55 13.03
N PHE A 61 -1.29 -3.29 11.94
CA PHE A 61 -2.00 -2.04 11.72
C PHE A 61 -3.27 -2.30 10.92
N MET A 62 -4.18 -1.35 10.96
CA MET A 62 -5.36 -1.33 10.08
C MET A 62 -5.35 -0.07 9.24
N ILE A 63 -5.81 -0.22 8.00
CA ILE A 63 -6.12 0.87 7.09
C ILE A 63 -7.64 1.03 7.07
N ILE A 64 -8.14 2.14 7.56
CA ILE A 64 -9.57 2.46 7.56
C ILE A 64 -9.84 3.36 6.36
N MET A 65 -10.71 2.91 5.46
CA MET A 65 -11.10 3.68 4.28
C MET A 65 -12.39 4.46 4.53
N ASP A 66 -13.36 3.85 5.23
CA ASP A 66 -14.61 4.53 5.57
C ASP A 66 -15.24 3.94 6.83
N ARG A 67 -16.49 4.32 7.15
CA ARG A 67 -17.21 3.85 8.34
C ARG A 67 -17.55 2.35 8.33
N LYS A 68 -17.46 1.70 7.17
CA LYS A 68 -17.84 0.31 6.91
C LYS A 68 -16.66 -0.54 6.45
N THR A 69 -15.61 0.07 5.91
CA THR A 69 -14.49 -0.65 5.28
C THR A 69 -13.17 -0.38 5.99
N ALA A 70 -12.58 -1.44 6.53
CA ALA A 70 -11.24 -1.44 7.12
C ALA A 70 -10.49 -2.70 6.69
N LEU A 71 -9.21 -2.54 6.40
CA LEU A 71 -8.28 -3.60 6.03
C LEU A 71 -7.34 -3.87 7.20
N TYR A 72 -7.21 -5.13 7.60
CA TYR A 72 -6.41 -5.53 8.76
C TYR A 72 -5.13 -6.24 8.33
N PHE A 73 -4.01 -5.77 8.89
CA PHE A 73 -2.68 -6.32 8.65
C PHE A 73 -2.09 -6.80 9.97
N TYR A 74 -1.91 -8.10 10.09
CA TYR A 74 -1.31 -8.74 11.27
C TYR A 74 0.10 -9.19 10.93
N GLN A 75 1.04 -8.97 11.84
CA GLN A 75 2.36 -9.59 11.78
C GLN A 75 2.37 -10.83 12.67
N ASP A 76 2.59 -11.99 12.06
CA ASP A 76 2.86 -13.25 12.75
C ASP A 76 4.32 -13.66 12.52
N ASN A 77 5.16 -13.44 13.53
CA ASN A 77 6.60 -13.65 13.47
C ASN A 77 7.25 -12.93 12.26
N ASP A 78 7.64 -13.70 11.24
CA ASP A 78 8.28 -13.25 10.00
C ASP A 78 7.29 -13.25 8.79
N HIS A 79 5.97 -13.23 9.06
CA HIS A 79 4.91 -13.20 8.05
C HIS A 79 3.91 -12.06 8.30
N PHE A 80 3.35 -11.51 7.23
CA PHE A 80 2.22 -10.57 7.31
C PHE A 80 0.97 -11.27 6.79
N ILE A 81 -0.13 -11.18 7.53
CA ILE A 81 -1.44 -11.71 7.15
C ILE A 81 -2.35 -10.52 6.86
N TYR A 82 -2.95 -10.52 5.68
CA TYR A 82 -3.92 -9.53 5.21
C TYR A 82 -5.27 -10.20 5.12
N ASP A 83 -6.25 -9.79 5.95
CA ASP A 83 -7.66 -10.19 5.80
C ASP A 83 -7.89 -11.71 5.55
N GLY A 84 -7.11 -12.56 6.22
CA GLY A 84 -7.16 -14.03 6.07
C GLY A 84 -6.29 -14.62 4.94
N PHE A 85 -5.66 -13.80 4.10
CA PHE A 85 -4.65 -14.19 3.12
C PHE A 85 -3.24 -13.99 3.67
N GLU A 86 -2.43 -15.06 3.68
CA GLU A 86 -1.04 -15.01 4.11
C GLU A 86 -0.16 -14.39 3.02
N MET A 87 0.54 -13.30 3.36
CA MET A 87 1.65 -12.79 2.55
C MET A 87 2.92 -13.54 2.94
N ARG A 88 3.70 -13.95 1.93
CA ARG A 88 4.91 -14.77 2.05
C ARG A 88 5.89 -14.26 3.11
N LYS A 89 6.71 -15.18 3.63
CA LYS A 89 7.88 -14.90 4.50
C LYS A 89 8.69 -13.71 3.98
N TYR A 90 9.06 -12.82 4.90
CA TYR A 90 10.04 -11.78 4.64
C TYR A 90 11.21 -11.91 5.62
N ASN A 91 12.41 -11.49 5.20
CA ASN A 91 13.58 -11.49 6.07
C ASN A 91 13.48 -10.37 7.09
N LYS A 92 13.98 -10.59 8.32
CA LYS A 92 14.00 -9.59 9.40
C LYS A 92 14.50 -8.22 8.90
N GLY A 93 13.62 -7.22 8.95
CA GLY A 93 13.92 -5.84 8.57
C GLY A 93 13.32 -5.40 7.23
N ASP A 94 12.93 -6.34 6.36
CA ASP A 94 12.29 -6.06 5.07
C ASP A 94 10.79 -6.32 5.15
N VAL A 95 10.06 -5.46 5.87
CA VAL A 95 8.59 -5.53 5.85
C VAL A 95 8.09 -4.94 4.54
N ILE A 96 7.88 -5.79 3.54
CA ILE A 96 7.36 -5.35 2.25
C ILE A 96 6.10 -6.14 1.91
N ILE A 97 4.97 -5.50 2.21
CA ILE A 97 3.63 -6.12 2.19
C ILE A 97 3.13 -6.33 0.74
N PHE A 98 3.73 -5.67 -0.26
CA PHE A 98 3.21 -5.66 -1.64
C PHE A 98 4.19 -6.06 -2.74
N ASP A 99 5.34 -6.64 -2.41
CA ASP A 99 6.43 -6.85 -3.40
C ASP A 99 6.11 -7.86 -4.51
N ASN A 100 5.09 -8.71 -4.35
CA ASN A 100 4.78 -9.81 -5.27
C ASN A 100 3.30 -9.90 -5.69
N VAL A 101 2.53 -8.83 -5.49
CA VAL A 101 1.15 -8.77 -6.05
C VAL A 101 1.29 -8.53 -7.55
N LYS A 102 1.21 -9.60 -8.34
CA LYS A 102 1.14 -9.56 -9.81
C LYS A 102 -0.25 -9.20 -10.30
#